data_AF-A0A956KGG1-F1
#
_entry.id   AF-A0A956KGG1-F1
#
_cell.length_a   1.000
_cell.length_b   1.000
_cell.length_c   1.000
_cell.angle_alpha   90.00
_cell.angle_beta   90.00
_cell.angle_gamma   90.00
#
_symmetry.space_group_name_H-M   'P 1'
#
loop_
_entity.id
_entity.type
_entity.pdbx_description
1 polymer ?
#
loop_
_entity_poly.entity_id
_entity_poly.type
_entity_poly.pdbx_seq_one_letter_code
_entity_poly.pdbx_strand_id
1 'polypeptide(L)'
;MAEPSQSNAELMSAALDEQLAPEEAAAFEEMLAKDPEAAEEFSQLRDMLALVKNLPEVEAPPDFYEKIARKVRRRRMFQGESFLLISVPFQVLSVLIVMAIAVTYMMLQLDRDPAAKLQRDPSATQGEAPPQGEATPEESPAE
;
A
#
# COMPACT_ATOMS: atom_id res chain seq x y z
N MET A 1 -3.13 -27.81 -2.45
CA MET A 1 -3.52 -27.87 -3.86
C MET A 1 -5.02 -28.07 -3.88
N ALA A 2 -5.80 -27.03 -4.17
CA ALA A 2 -7.23 -27.19 -4.38
C ALA A 2 -7.41 -28.01 -5.67
N GLU A 3 -8.33 -28.97 -5.66
CA GLU A 3 -8.62 -29.77 -6.84
C GLU A 3 -9.26 -28.88 -7.91
N PRO A 4 -8.89 -29.03 -9.21
CA PRO A 4 -9.34 -28.14 -10.28
C PRO A 4 -10.88 -28.06 -10.40
N SER A 5 -11.60 -29.10 -9.99
CA SER A 5 -13.06 -29.12 -9.94
C SER A 5 -13.67 -28.11 -8.96
N GLN A 6 -13.03 -27.88 -7.81
CA GLN A 6 -13.51 -26.90 -6.83
C GLN A 6 -13.36 -25.47 -7.35
N SER A 7 -12.24 -25.19 -8.01
CA SER A 7 -11.99 -23.88 -8.63
C SER A 7 -12.99 -23.56 -9.74
N ASN A 8 -13.37 -24.54 -10.57
CA ASN A 8 -14.32 -24.34 -11.67
C ASN A 8 -15.75 -24.11 -11.14
N ALA A 9 -16.16 -24.87 -10.11
CA ALA A 9 -17.45 -24.67 -9.46
C ALA A 9 -17.57 -23.30 -8.78
N GLU A 10 -16.49 -22.84 -8.16
CA GLU A 10 -16.42 -21.48 -7.58
C GLU A 10 -16.56 -20.40 -8.66
N LEU A 11 -15.88 -20.54 -9.80
CA LEU A 11 -16.01 -19.62 -10.93
C LEU A 11 -17.43 -19.62 -11.51
N MET A 12 -18.06 -20.79 -11.67
CA MET A 12 -19.46 -20.89 -12.13
C MET A 12 -20.42 -20.20 -11.16
N SER A 13 -20.27 -20.44 -9.85
CA SER A 13 -21.12 -19.82 -8.83
C SER A 13 -20.97 -18.31 -8.82
N ALA A 14 -19.72 -17.82 -8.81
CA ALA A 14 -19.45 -16.39 -8.84
C ALA A 14 -19.99 -15.74 -10.14
N ALA A 15 -20.04 -16.47 -11.26
CA ALA A 15 -20.58 -15.98 -12.52
C ALA A 15 -22.09 -15.86 -12.51
N LEU A 16 -22.79 -16.79 -11.85
CA LEU A 16 -24.23 -16.70 -11.64
C LEU A 16 -24.62 -15.54 -10.71
N ASP A 17 -23.75 -15.21 -9.75
CA ASP A 17 -23.95 -14.12 -8.78
C ASP A 17 -23.44 -12.74 -9.26
N GLU A 18 -22.89 -12.64 -10.48
CA GLU A 18 -22.27 -11.42 -11.04
C GLU A 18 -21.09 -10.88 -10.20
N GLN A 19 -20.31 -11.77 -9.60
CA GLN A 19 -19.21 -11.44 -8.68
C GLN A 19 -17.81 -11.72 -9.26
N LEU A 20 -17.67 -12.03 -10.55
CA LEU A 20 -16.35 -12.23 -11.15
C LEU A 20 -15.59 -10.92 -11.31
N ALA A 21 -14.31 -10.95 -10.96
CA ALA A 21 -13.38 -9.95 -11.41
C ALA A 21 -13.20 -10.03 -12.94
N PRO A 22 -12.82 -8.92 -13.62
CA PRO A 22 -12.64 -8.93 -15.07
C PRO A 22 -11.58 -9.92 -15.56
N GLU A 23 -10.55 -10.20 -14.76
CA GLU A 23 -9.52 -11.20 -15.07
C GLU A 23 -10.07 -12.63 -14.99
N GLU A 24 -10.91 -12.90 -14.00
CA GLU A 24 -11.57 -14.20 -13.80
C GLU A 24 -12.62 -14.45 -14.89
N ALA A 25 -13.30 -13.40 -15.35
CA ALA A 25 -14.30 -13.50 -16.43
C ALA A 25 -13.69 -14.00 -17.73
N ALA A 26 -12.50 -13.48 -18.10
CA ALA A 26 -11.78 -13.95 -19.27
C ALA A 26 -11.35 -15.43 -19.16
N ALA A 27 -10.87 -15.84 -17.97
CA ALA A 27 -10.52 -17.23 -17.71
C ALA A 27 -11.73 -18.16 -17.74
N PHE A 28 -12.88 -17.69 -17.25
CA PHE A 28 -14.15 -18.41 -17.27
C PHE A 28 -14.67 -18.58 -18.70
N GLU A 29 -14.65 -17.54 -19.53
CA GLU A 29 -15.00 -17.64 -20.94
C GLU A 29 -14.08 -18.60 -21.71
N GLU A 30 -12.77 -18.59 -21.42
CA GLU A 30 -11.82 -19.53 -22.00
C GLU A 30 -12.13 -20.98 -21.56
N MET A 31 -12.51 -21.18 -20.30
CA MET A 31 -12.95 -22.49 -19.80
C MET A 31 -14.20 -22.99 -20.53
N LEU A 32 -15.23 -22.14 -20.67
CA LEU A 32 -16.44 -22.47 -21.40
C LEU A 32 -16.18 -22.74 -22.89
N ALA A 33 -15.20 -22.06 -23.49
CA ALA A 33 -14.82 -22.29 -24.88
C ALA A 33 -14.07 -23.61 -25.09
N LYS A 34 -13.32 -24.06 -24.08
CA LYS A 34 -12.57 -25.33 -24.11
C LYS A 34 -13.46 -26.54 -23.83
N ASP A 35 -14.47 -26.38 -22.98
CA ASP A 35 -15.34 -27.45 -22.52
C ASP A 35 -16.82 -27.15 -22.81
N PRO A 36 -17.39 -27.74 -23.88
CA PRO A 36 -18.79 -27.54 -24.22
C PRO A 36 -19.76 -28.17 -23.19
N GLU A 37 -19.34 -29.20 -22.46
CA GLU A 37 -20.16 -29.83 -21.42
C GLU A 37 -20.35 -28.84 -20.25
N ALA A 38 -19.28 -28.18 -19.82
CA ALA A 38 -19.33 -27.13 -18.81
C ALA A 38 -20.21 -25.93 -19.25
N ALA A 39 -20.24 -25.59 -20.54
CA ALA A 39 -21.11 -24.54 -21.07
C ALA A 39 -22.59 -24.92 -21.03
N GLU A 40 -22.93 -26.17 -21.33
CA GLU A 40 -24.29 -26.68 -21.17
C GLU A 40 -24.73 -26.67 -19.70
N GLU A 41 -23.88 -27.15 -18.78
CA GLU A 41 -24.16 -27.12 -17.33
C GLU A 41 -24.41 -25.70 -16.83
N PHE A 42 -23.56 -24.73 -17.21
CA PHE A 42 -23.73 -23.34 -16.83
C PHE A 42 -25.05 -22.75 -17.35
N SER A 43 -25.41 -23.07 -18.60
CA SER A 43 -26.67 -22.62 -19.19
C SER A 43 -27.90 -23.13 -18.42
N GLN A 44 -27.87 -24.41 -18.01
CA GLN A 44 -28.95 -25.03 -17.22
C GLN A 44 -29.07 -24.38 -15.84
N LEU A 45 -27.95 -24.12 -15.16
CA LEU A 45 -27.94 -23.42 -13.87
C LEU A 45 -28.51 -22.00 -13.99
N ARG A 46 -28.14 -21.28 -15.05
CA ARG A 46 -28.65 -19.93 -15.32
C ARG A 46 -30.16 -19.94 -15.57
N ASP A 47 -30.66 -20.91 -16.34
CA ASP A 47 -32.08 -21.04 -16.63
C ASP A 47 -32.89 -21.42 -15.37
N MET A 48 -32.33 -22.27 -14.50
CA MET A 48 -32.90 -22.56 -13.19
C MET A 48 -32.98 -21.31 -12.30
N LEU A 49 -31.92 -20.48 -12.27
CA LEU A 49 -31.93 -19.21 -11.55
C LEU A 49 -33.00 -18.25 -12.10
N ALA A 50 -33.17 -18.22 -13.43
CA ALA A 50 -34.20 -17.40 -14.08
C ALA A 50 -35.62 -17.84 -13.65
N LEU A 51 -35.87 -19.15 -13.54
CA LEU A 51 -37.14 -19.66 -13.01
C LEU A 51 -37.39 -19.21 -11.57
N VAL A 52 -36.37 -19.26 -10.71
CA VAL A 52 -36.47 -18.79 -9.32
C VAL A 52 -36.72 -17.29 -9.24
N LYS A 53 -36.06 -16.50 -10.09
CA LYS A 53 -36.24 -15.03 -10.16
C LYS A 53 -37.63 -14.62 -10.66
N ASN A 54 -38.30 -15.47 -11.44
CA ASN A 54 -39.64 -15.22 -11.97
C ASN A 54 -40.78 -15.56 -10.99
N LEU A 55 -40.48 -16.00 -9.77
CA LEU A 55 -41.52 -16.20 -8.76
C LEU A 55 -42.20 -14.86 -8.41
N PRO A 56 -43.49 -14.89 -8.01
CA PRO A 56 -44.22 -13.68 -7.66
C PRO A 56 -43.51 -12.94 -6.54
N GLU A 57 -43.40 -11.63 -6.71
CA GLU A 57 -42.81 -10.75 -5.71
C GLU A 57 -43.64 -10.83 -4.43
N VAL A 58 -42.98 -11.22 -3.34
CA VAL A 58 -43.61 -11.30 -2.02
C VAL A 58 -43.57 -9.92 -1.40
N GLU A 59 -44.74 -9.37 -1.07
CA GLU A 59 -44.81 -8.09 -0.35
C GLU A 59 -44.05 -8.19 0.97
N ALA A 60 -43.10 -7.28 1.16
CA ALA A 60 -42.34 -7.20 2.39
C ALA A 60 -43.26 -6.78 3.56
N PRO A 61 -43.11 -7.38 4.75
CA PRO A 61 -43.83 -6.92 5.94
C PRO A 61 -43.60 -5.42 6.18
N PRO A 62 -44.59 -4.68 6.71
CA PRO A 62 -44.50 -3.23 6.86
C PRO A 62 -43.29 -2.78 7.70
N ASP A 63 -42.86 -3.60 8.67
CA ASP A 63 -41.72 -3.31 9.55
C ASP A 63 -40.34 -3.64 8.93
N PHE A 64 -40.30 -4.25 7.74
CA PHE A 64 -39.05 -4.76 7.15
C PHE A 64 -38.07 -3.64 6.81
N TYR A 65 -38.56 -2.59 6.14
CA TYR A 65 -37.75 -1.44 5.77
C TYR A 65 -37.25 -0.67 7.00
N GLU A 66 -38.07 -0.55 8.04
CA GLU A 66 -37.67 0.13 9.28
C GLU A 66 -36.56 -0.63 9.99
N LYS A 67 -36.66 -1.97 10.05
CA LYS A 67 -35.62 -2.83 10.63
C LYS A 67 -34.31 -2.77 9.84
N ILE A 68 -34.38 -2.77 8.51
CA ILE A 68 -33.19 -2.62 7.65
C ILE A 68 -32.56 -1.23 7.85
N ALA A 69 -33.37 -0.17 7.80
CA ALA A 69 -32.89 1.20 7.97
C ALA A 69 -32.19 1.37 9.34
N ARG A 70 -32.79 0.84 10.42
CA ARG A 70 -32.18 0.85 11.75
C ARG A 70 -30.86 0.07 11.80
N LYS A 71 -30.78 -1.08 11.12
CA LYS A 71 -29.56 -1.93 11.08
C LYS A 71 -28.44 -1.29 10.25
N VAL A 72 -28.76 -0.72 9.09
CA VAL A 72 -27.79 -0.02 8.21
C VAL A 72 -27.25 1.22 8.90
N ARG A 73 -28.13 2.03 9.52
CA ARG A 73 -27.72 3.23 10.27
C ARG A 73 -26.78 2.88 11.42
N ARG A 74 -27.07 1.81 12.16
CA ARG A 74 -26.20 1.33 13.26
C ARG A 74 -24.81 0.95 12.74
N ARG A 75 -24.71 0.20 11.64
CA ARG A 75 -23.41 -0.18 11.05
C ARG A 75 -22.61 1.04 10.59
N ARG A 76 -23.25 2.00 9.92
CA ARG A 76 -22.59 3.21 9.41
C ARG A 76 -21.96 4.04 10.53
N MET A 77 -22.63 4.13 11.67
CA MET A 77 -22.15 4.86 12.84
C MET A 77 -20.88 4.24 13.44
N PHE A 78 -20.71 2.91 13.39
CA PHE A 78 -19.51 2.25 13.90
C PHE A 78 -18.32 2.24 12.92
N GLN A 79 -18.56 2.48 11.63
CA GLN A 79 -17.54 2.33 10.58
C GLN A 79 -16.92 3.67 10.13
N GLY A 80 -17.60 4.80 10.33
CA GLY A 80 -17.19 6.08 9.74
C GLY A 80 -16.35 7.02 10.61
N GLU A 81 -16.56 7.05 11.93
CA GLU A 81 -16.08 8.21 12.73
C GLU A 81 -15.28 7.81 13.97
N SER A 82 -15.58 6.65 14.57
CA SER A 82 -14.94 6.22 15.82
C SER A 82 -13.46 5.85 15.65
N PHE A 83 -13.07 5.26 14.52
CA PHE A 83 -11.67 4.87 14.28
C PHE A 83 -10.77 6.06 13.92
N LEU A 84 -11.29 7.09 13.26
CA LEU A 84 -10.53 8.30 12.91
C LEU A 84 -10.34 9.21 14.14
N LEU A 85 -11.35 9.39 14.98
CA LEU A 85 -11.22 10.22 16.19
C LEU A 85 -10.31 9.59 17.26
N ILE A 86 -10.21 8.26 17.30
CA ILE A 86 -9.32 7.53 18.22
C ILE A 86 -7.88 7.41 17.68
N SER A 87 -7.67 7.39 16.37
CA SER A 87 -6.32 7.26 15.80
C SER A 87 -5.52 8.56 15.78
N VAL A 88 -6.18 9.73 15.73
CA VAL A 88 -5.52 11.06 15.77
C VAL A 88 -4.62 11.25 17.01
N PRO A 89 -5.07 11.02 18.27
CA PRO A 89 -4.19 11.18 19.42
C PRO A 89 -3.03 10.17 19.42
N PHE A 90 -3.23 8.97 18.90
CA PHE A 90 -2.19 7.94 18.80
C PHE A 90 -1.13 8.29 17.75
N GLN A 91 -1.52 8.89 16.63
CA GLN A 91 -0.60 9.33 15.59
C GLN A 91 0.32 10.45 16.08
N VAL A 92 -0.22 11.46 16.77
CA VAL A 92 0.61 12.54 17.36
C VAL A 92 1.56 11.97 18.41
N LEU A 93 1.10 11.08 19.29
CA LEU A 93 1.94 10.43 20.30
C LEU A 93 3.06 9.60 19.66
N SER A 94 2.75 8.84 18.61
CA SER A 94 3.72 8.04 17.85
C SER A 94 4.80 8.93 17.22
N VAL A 95 4.40 10.03 16.57
CA VAL A 95 5.33 11.00 15.99
C VAL A 95 6.25 11.59 17.06
N LEU A 96 5.71 11.95 18.24
CA LEU A 96 6.52 12.47 19.35
C LEU A 96 7.52 11.43 19.88
N ILE A 97 7.12 10.17 20.00
CA ILE A 97 7.99 9.08 20.45
C ILE A 97 9.13 8.86 19.45
N VAL A 98 8.81 8.77 18.16
CA VAL A 98 9.83 8.60 17.09
C VAL A 98 10.79 9.79 17.07
N MET A 99 10.27 11.02 17.21
CA MET A 99 11.09 12.24 17.27
C MET A 99 12.02 12.24 18.49
N ALA A 100 11.52 11.83 19.66
CA ALA A 100 12.33 11.72 20.87
C ALA A 100 13.45 10.68 20.70
N ILE A 101 13.14 9.51 20.13
CA ILE A 101 14.13 8.47 19.83
C ILE A 101 15.19 9.00 18.86
N ALA A 102 14.79 9.68 17.78
CA ALA A 102 15.73 10.26 16.81
C ALA A 102 16.68 11.29 17.43
N VAL A 103 16.18 12.18 18.28
CA VAL A 103 17.00 13.19 18.99
C VAL A 103 17.98 12.50 19.95
N THR A 104 17.52 11.52 20.73
CA THR A 104 18.39 10.77 21.64
C THR A 104 19.47 9.99 20.89
N TYR A 105 19.11 9.37 19.76
CA TYR A 105 20.04 8.67 18.90
C TYR A 105 21.10 9.62 18.32
N MET A 106 20.69 10.78 17.82
CA MET A 106 21.60 11.81 17.31
C MET A 106 22.56 12.31 18.39
N MET A 107 22.08 12.61 19.60
CA MET A 107 22.94 12.99 20.74
C MET A 107 23.95 11.90 21.09
N LEU A 108 23.51 10.64 21.18
CA LEU A 108 24.38 9.50 21.46
C LEU A 108 25.38 9.22 20.32
N GLN A 109 25.04 9.55 19.08
CA GLN A 109 25.93 9.42 17.93
C GLN A 109 26.97 10.55 17.89
N LEU A 110 26.58 11.79 18.23
CA LEU A 110 27.50 12.93 18.30
C LEU A 110 28.60 12.73 19.35
N ASP A 111 28.27 12.12 20.50
CA ASP A 111 29.26 11.76 21.51
C ASP A 111 30.14 10.56 21.09
N ARG A 112 29.68 9.75 20.12
CA ARG A 112 30.43 8.59 19.60
C ARG A 112 31.36 8.93 18.42
N ASP A 113 31.11 10.00 17.66
CA ASP A 113 31.89 10.37 16.47
C ASP A 113 32.55 11.77 16.54
N PRO A 114 33.61 11.98 17.34
CA PRO A 114 34.54 13.10 17.11
C PRO A 114 35.52 12.83 15.94
N ALA A 115 35.51 11.61 15.37
CA ALA A 115 36.54 11.12 14.43
C ALA A 115 36.16 11.16 12.94
N ALA A 116 34.95 11.59 12.56
CA ALA A 116 34.56 11.69 11.14
C ALA A 116 35.20 12.89 10.40
N LYS A 117 35.98 13.74 11.08
CA LYS A 117 36.73 14.85 10.49
C LYS A 117 38.24 14.67 10.65
N LEU A 118 38.81 13.61 10.07
CA LEU A 118 40.26 13.57 9.80
C LEU A 118 40.63 12.65 8.62
N GLN A 119 39.87 12.66 7.53
CA GLN A 119 40.42 12.22 6.23
C GLN A 119 41.17 13.39 5.62
N ARG A 120 42.48 13.40 5.89
CA ARG A 120 43.46 14.25 5.23
C ARG A 120 43.70 13.68 3.84
N ASP A 121 43.26 14.39 2.80
CA ASP A 121 43.50 14.02 1.41
C ASP A 121 45.02 13.87 1.13
N PRO A 122 45.49 12.73 0.59
CA PRO A 122 46.88 12.52 0.22
C PRO A 122 47.26 13.14 -1.15
N SER A 123 46.48 14.07 -1.68
CA SER A 123 46.72 14.69 -2.99
C SER A 123 47.58 15.97 -2.96
N ALA A 124 48.12 16.38 -1.81
CA ALA A 124 48.99 17.56 -1.71
C ALA A 124 50.49 17.28 -1.95
N THR A 125 50.86 16.12 -2.53
CA THR A 125 52.28 15.76 -2.77
C THR A 125 52.65 15.72 -4.26
N GLN A 126 51.86 16.28 -5.17
CA GLN A 126 52.29 16.44 -6.57
C GLN A 126 51.84 17.79 -7.11
N GLY A 127 52.81 18.71 -7.21
CA GLY A 127 52.59 20.03 -7.78
C GLY A 127 53.72 21.00 -7.45
N GLU A 128 54.81 20.88 -8.20
CA GLU A 128 55.74 21.95 -8.56
C GLU A 128 56.61 22.65 -7.48
N ALA A 129 57.92 22.50 -7.63
CA ALA A 129 58.91 23.54 -7.37
C ALA A 129 59.76 23.70 -8.65
N PRO A 130 60.58 24.75 -8.78
CA PRO A 130 60.32 26.19 -8.99
C PRO A 130 60.80 26.64 -10.40
N PRO A 131 60.73 27.93 -10.79
CA PRO A 131 62.01 28.63 -10.97
C PRO A 131 62.01 30.16 -10.69
N GLN A 132 63.13 30.59 -10.10
CA GLN A 132 63.96 31.75 -10.48
C GLN A 132 63.47 33.20 -10.30
N GLY A 133 64.39 34.04 -9.82
CA GLY A 133 64.55 35.41 -10.33
C GLY A 133 64.47 36.54 -9.30
N GLU A 134 65.64 36.90 -8.75
CA GLU A 134 66.16 38.26 -8.60
C GLU A 134 65.18 39.43 -8.35
N ALA A 135 65.35 40.13 -7.22
CA ALA A 135 65.94 41.47 -7.18
C ALA A 135 65.66 42.15 -5.83
N THR A 136 66.67 42.13 -4.95
CA THR A 136 66.85 43.15 -3.93
C THR A 136 67.09 44.49 -4.63
N PRO A 137 66.56 45.60 -4.08
CA PRO A 137 67.45 46.71 -3.82
C PRO A 137 67.37 47.22 -2.38
N GLU A 138 68.55 47.62 -1.92
CA GLU A 138 68.88 48.62 -0.91
C GLU A 138 67.77 49.58 -0.46
N GLU A 139 67.73 49.92 0.83
CA GLU A 139 68.33 51.18 1.30
C GLU A 139 68.41 51.21 2.84
N SER A 140 69.64 51.39 3.32
CA SER A 140 70.04 51.76 4.68
C SER A 140 69.82 53.27 4.85
N PRO A 141 69.57 53.83 6.06
CA PRO A 141 70.71 54.30 6.84
C PRO A 141 70.56 54.30 8.38
N ALA A 142 71.71 54.12 9.02
CA ALA A 142 72.27 54.86 10.18
C ALA A 142 71.45 55.04 11.48
N GLU A 143 71.92 54.41 12.56
CA GLU A 143 72.77 55.06 13.60
C GLU A 143 73.48 53.99 14.45
#